data_AF-F9RSR2-F1
#
_entry.id   AF-F9RSR2-F1
#
_cell.length_a   1.000
_cell.length_b   1.000
_cell.length_c   1.000
_cell.angle_alpha   90.00
_cell.angle_beta   90.00
_cell.angle_gamma   90.00
#
_symmetry.space_group_name_H-M   'P 1'
#
loop_
_entity.id
_entity.type
_entity.pdbx_description
1 polymer ?
#
loop_
_entity_poly.entity_id
_entity_poly.type
_entity_poly.pdbx_seq_one_letter_code
_entity_poly.pdbx_strand_id
1 'polypeptide(L)'
;MNKRPLYFNRRVVLLMVVVLLGGLASMAKTFNVHGNSVREVEVLLGGDWALHSILSFLLGFIACWATPKYYFRNALFRFPPLLILMLCLVSADEAFQAVSPLREFSWQDFLINISGLLLGSAVYRLYLATQSN
;
A
#
# COMPACT_ATOMS: atom_id res chain seq x y z
N MET A 1 -26.79 14.29 3.18
CA MET A 1 -25.57 13.56 2.71
C MET A 1 -25.58 12.16 3.30
N ASN A 2 -25.77 11.13 2.48
CA ASN A 2 -25.74 9.75 2.94
C ASN A 2 -24.30 9.39 3.38
N LYS A 3 -24.08 9.22 4.69
CA LYS A 3 -22.75 8.93 5.25
C LYS A 3 -22.40 7.49 4.91
N ARG A 4 -21.64 7.27 3.84
CA ARG A 4 -21.14 5.92 3.51
C ARG A 4 -20.25 5.45 4.67
N PRO A 5 -20.50 4.25 5.24
CA PRO A 5 -19.67 3.73 6.31
C PRO A 5 -18.23 3.54 5.80
N LEU A 6 -17.27 3.98 6.61
CA LEU A 6 -15.84 3.87 6.32
C LEU A 6 -15.39 2.42 6.22
N TYR A 7 -16.02 1.51 6.97
CA TYR A 7 -15.50 0.17 7.25
C TYR A 7 -15.97 -0.93 6.29
N PHE A 8 -17.14 -0.80 5.65
CA PHE A 8 -17.69 -1.87 4.82
C PHE A 8 -18.20 -1.31 3.49
N ASN A 9 -17.31 -1.29 2.50
CA ASN A 9 -17.61 -0.86 1.14
C ASN A 9 -16.79 -1.70 0.15
N ARG A 10 -17.30 -1.94 -1.05
CA ARG A 10 -16.62 -2.71 -2.11
C ARG A 10 -15.17 -2.25 -2.35
N ARG A 11 -14.89 -0.95 -2.18
CA ARG A 11 -13.55 -0.36 -2.30
C ARG A 11 -12.59 -0.78 -1.18
N VAL A 12 -13.08 -0.88 0.04
CA VAL A 12 -12.29 -1.35 1.19
C VAL A 12 -11.99 -2.84 1.03
N VAL A 13 -12.95 -3.62 0.53
CA VAL A 13 -12.71 -5.04 0.19
C VAL A 13 -11.60 -5.18 -0.84
N LEU A 14 -11.61 -4.37 -1.90
CA LEU A 14 -10.52 -4.35 -2.89
C LEU A 14 -9.18 -3.99 -2.25
N LEU A 15 -9.14 -2.99 -1.37
CA LEU A 15 -7.91 -2.65 -0.62
C LEU A 15 -7.41 -3.86 0.18
N MET A 16 -8.29 -4.51 0.93
CA MET A 16 -7.93 -5.69 1.73
C MET A 16 -7.41 -6.84 0.87
N VAL A 17 -7.99 -7.07 -0.31
CA VAL A 17 -7.48 -8.09 -1.25
C VAL A 17 -6.06 -7.75 -1.71
N VAL A 18 -5.78 -6.49 -2.07
CA VAL A 18 -4.42 -6.08 -2.50
C VAL A 18 -3.42 -6.22 -1.35
N VAL A 19 -3.80 -5.84 -0.13
CA VAL A 19 -2.96 -6.01 1.07
C VAL A 19 -2.66 -7.49 1.32
N LEU A 20 -3.68 -8.36 1.25
CA LEU A 20 -3.51 -9.79 1.45
C LEU A 20 -2.60 -10.41 0.39
N LEU A 21 -2.78 -10.07 -0.88
CA LEU A 21 -1.91 -10.57 -1.96
C LEU A 21 -0.46 -10.12 -1.78
N GLY A 22 -0.25 -8.85 -1.41
CA GLY A 22 1.09 -8.32 -1.12
C GLY A 22 1.76 -8.99 0.06
N GLY A 23 1.05 -9.13 1.18
CA GLY A 23 1.56 -9.79 2.38
C GLY A 23 1.83 -11.28 2.16
N LEU A 24 0.96 -11.99 1.45
CA LEU A 24 1.17 -13.39 1.09
C LEU A 24 2.40 -13.56 0.18
N ALA A 25 2.62 -12.66 -0.78
CA ALA A 25 3.82 -12.69 -1.61
C ALA A 25 5.10 -12.45 -0.78
N SER A 26 5.07 -11.49 0.15
CA SER A 26 6.17 -11.21 1.08
C SER A 26 6.47 -12.40 2.00
N MET A 27 5.44 -13.04 2.54
CA MET A 27 5.57 -14.24 3.37
C MET A 27 6.06 -15.45 2.58
N ALA A 28 5.56 -15.67 1.36
CA ALA A 28 6.02 -16.74 0.47
C ALA A 28 7.54 -16.65 0.21
N LYS A 29 8.03 -15.43 -0.01
CA LYS A 29 9.47 -15.15 -0.14
C LYS A 29 10.23 -15.39 1.18
N THR A 30 9.66 -14.96 2.30
CA THR A 30 10.25 -15.13 3.65
C THR A 30 10.38 -16.59 4.09
N PHE A 31 9.41 -17.45 3.76
CA PHE A 31 9.44 -18.88 4.08
C PHE A 31 10.10 -19.75 2.99
N ASN A 32 10.56 -19.15 1.90
CA ASN A 32 11.04 -19.84 0.70
C ASN A 32 10.03 -20.86 0.12
N VAL A 33 8.74 -20.64 0.36
CA VAL A 33 7.65 -21.46 -0.17
C VAL A 33 7.19 -20.78 -1.46
N HIS A 34 7.47 -21.38 -2.62
CA HIS A 34 7.25 -20.76 -3.95
C HIS A 34 8.07 -19.48 -4.19
N GLY A 35 9.22 -19.32 -3.52
CA GLY A 35 10.09 -18.14 -3.68
C GLY A 35 10.54 -17.89 -5.13
N ASN A 36 10.73 -18.95 -5.93
CA ASN A 36 11.10 -18.82 -7.35
C ASN A 36 10.01 -18.12 -8.18
N SER A 37 8.73 -18.43 -7.94
CA SER A 37 7.63 -17.79 -8.69
C SER A 37 7.51 -16.31 -8.35
N VAL A 38 7.72 -15.94 -7.08
CA VAL A 38 7.75 -14.52 -6.67
C VAL A 38 8.95 -13.82 -7.29
N ARG A 39 10.12 -14.47 -7.31
CA ARG A 39 11.34 -13.96 -7.94
C ARG A 39 11.17 -13.72 -9.44
N GLU A 40 10.47 -14.61 -10.15
CA GLU A 40 10.18 -14.43 -11.58
C GLU A 40 9.30 -13.21 -11.85
N VAL A 41 8.29 -12.99 -11.01
CA VAL A 41 7.43 -11.79 -11.09
C VAL A 41 8.24 -10.52 -10.79
N GLU A 42 9.13 -10.55 -9.80
CA GLU A 42 10.04 -9.44 -9.50
C GLU A 42 10.92 -9.10 -10.69
N VAL A 43 11.58 -10.11 -11.28
CA VAL A 43 12.44 -9.91 -12.45
C VAL A 43 11.66 -9.35 -13.64
N LEU A 44 10.45 -9.85 -13.88
CA LEU A 44 9.57 -9.34 -14.93
C LEU A 44 9.20 -7.87 -14.73
N LEU A 45 8.99 -7.45 -13.48
CA LEU A 45 8.63 -6.07 -13.12
C LEU A 45 9.83 -5.12 -13.05
N GLY A 46 11.06 -5.60 -13.24
CA GLY A 46 12.29 -4.79 -13.19
C GLY A 46 12.99 -4.79 -11.83
N GLY A 47 12.64 -5.73 -10.95
CA GLY A 47 13.28 -6.00 -9.67
C GLY A 47 12.36 -5.83 -8.45
N ASP A 48 12.92 -6.11 -7.27
CA ASP A 48 12.23 -6.00 -5.97
C ASP A 48 11.72 -4.56 -5.74
N TRP A 49 12.60 -3.58 -5.97
CA TRP A 49 12.31 -2.15 -5.83
C TRP A 49 11.10 -1.69 -6.66
N ALA A 50 10.93 -2.23 -7.88
CA ALA A 50 9.85 -1.88 -8.78
C ALA A 50 8.52 -2.48 -8.30
N LEU A 51 8.53 -3.74 -7.85
CA LEU A 51 7.37 -4.39 -7.24
C LEU A 51 6.91 -3.64 -5.99
N HIS A 52 7.83 -3.30 -5.09
CA HIS A 52 7.57 -2.50 -3.89
C HIS A 52 6.99 -1.13 -4.25
N SER A 53 7.55 -0.45 -5.26
CA SER A 53 7.07 0.86 -5.74
C SER A 53 5.64 0.78 -6.28
N ILE A 54 5.35 -0.19 -7.16
CA ILE A 54 4.03 -0.35 -7.78
C ILE A 54 2.98 -0.71 -6.72
N LEU A 55 3.29 -1.67 -5.86
CA LEU A 55 2.36 -2.15 -4.84
C LEU A 55 2.05 -1.05 -3.82
N SER A 56 3.07 -0.38 -3.29
CA SER A 56 2.88 0.72 -2.33
C SER A 56 2.13 1.91 -2.95
N PHE A 57 2.42 2.26 -4.20
CA PHE A 57 1.67 3.28 -4.94
C PHE A 57 0.18 2.92 -5.05
N LEU A 58 -0.12 1.70 -5.48
CA LEU A 58 -1.51 1.23 -5.61
C LEU A 58 -2.22 1.21 -4.26
N LEU A 59 -1.56 0.74 -3.20
CA LEU A 59 -2.11 0.76 -1.84
C LEU A 59 -2.46 2.18 -1.38
N GLY A 60 -1.54 3.13 -1.57
CA GLY A 60 -1.77 4.54 -1.22
C GLY A 60 -2.94 5.16 -1.99
N PHE A 61 -3.01 4.90 -3.29
CA PHE A 61 -4.09 5.38 -4.15
C PHE A 61 -5.45 4.78 -3.75
N ILE A 62 -5.52 3.46 -3.62
CA ILE A 62 -6.76 2.74 -3.28
C ILE A 62 -7.21 3.08 -1.85
N ALA A 63 -6.29 3.24 -0.89
CA ALA A 63 -6.62 3.64 0.47
C ALA A 63 -7.32 5.01 0.51
N CYS A 64 -6.81 5.97 -0.26
CA CYS A 64 -7.46 7.27 -0.41
C CYS A 64 -8.78 7.19 -1.20
N TRP A 65 -8.87 6.34 -2.22
CA TRP A 65 -10.09 6.13 -3.00
C TRP A 65 -11.22 5.42 -2.25
N ALA A 66 -10.86 4.52 -1.33
CA ALA A 66 -11.78 3.85 -0.42
C ALA A 66 -12.28 4.81 0.67
N THR A 67 -11.50 5.83 1.02
CA THR A 67 -11.87 6.82 2.03
C THR A 67 -12.99 7.75 1.50
N PRO A 68 -14.06 8.01 2.27
CA PRO A 68 -15.10 8.94 1.90
C PRO A 68 -14.60 10.37 1.63
N LYS A 69 -15.12 11.02 0.58
CA LYS A 69 -14.71 12.37 0.14
C LYS A 69 -14.80 13.45 1.24
N TYR A 70 -15.71 13.30 2.21
CA TYR A 70 -15.86 14.29 3.29
C TYR A 70 -14.64 14.38 4.21
N TYR A 71 -13.81 13.33 4.30
CA TYR A 71 -12.55 13.38 5.06
C TYR A 71 -11.51 14.32 4.43
N PHE A 72 -11.62 14.58 3.12
CA PHE A 72 -10.69 15.43 2.38
C PHE A 72 -11.15 16.90 2.32
N ARG A 73 -12.35 17.22 2.81
CA ARG A 73 -12.97 18.55 2.63
C ARG A 73 -12.37 19.65 3.50
N ASN A 74 -11.83 19.32 4.69
CA ASN A 74 -11.41 20.33 5.67
C ASN A 74 -9.90 20.42 5.90
N ALA A 75 -9.08 19.55 5.30
CA ALA A 75 -7.64 19.62 5.48
C ALA A 75 -6.89 18.92 4.35
N LEU A 76 -6.17 19.72 3.53
CA LEU A 76 -5.18 19.25 2.57
C LEU A 76 -4.17 18.26 3.18
N PHE A 77 -3.93 18.35 4.49
CA PHE A 77 -2.93 17.55 5.22
C PHE A 77 -3.49 16.43 6.12
N ARG A 78 -4.82 16.24 6.22
CA ARG A 78 -5.32 15.16 7.08
C ARG A 78 -5.04 13.81 6.43
N PHE A 79 -4.23 13.00 7.09
CA PHE A 79 -3.98 11.62 6.69
C PHE A 79 -5.27 10.80 6.94
N PRO A 80 -5.84 10.16 5.90
CA PRO A 80 -7.01 9.35 6.10
C PRO A 80 -6.64 8.10 6.90
N PRO A 81 -7.55 7.59 7.75
CA PRO A 81 -7.26 6.48 8.65
C PRO A 81 -6.80 5.21 7.91
N LEU A 82 -7.33 4.95 6.71
CA LEU A 82 -6.90 3.82 5.88
C LEU A 82 -5.45 3.97 5.41
N LEU A 83 -4.99 5.18 5.09
CA LEU A 83 -3.60 5.42 4.69
C LEU A 83 -2.64 5.24 5.87
N ILE A 84 -3.03 5.68 7.07
CA ILE A 84 -2.27 5.42 8.30
C ILE A 84 -2.17 3.91 8.55
N LEU A 85 -3.28 3.19 8.42
CA LEU A 85 -3.28 1.73 8.54
C LEU A 85 -2.34 1.08 7.53
N MET A 86 -2.36 1.51 6.26
CA MET A 86 -1.45 0.99 5.24
C MET A 86 0.02 1.29 5.58
N LEU A 87 0.36 2.50 6.05
CA LEU A 87 1.71 2.83 6.50
C LEU A 87 2.16 1.90 7.63
N CYS A 88 1.30 1.64 8.61
CA CYS A 88 1.60 0.71 9.70
C CYS A 88 1.82 -0.71 9.18
N LEU A 89 0.97 -1.20 8.27
CA LEU A 89 1.07 -2.56 7.74
C LEU A 89 2.36 -2.77 6.93
N VAL A 90 2.68 -1.84 6.03
CA VAL A 90 3.89 -1.97 5.21
C VAL A 90 5.16 -1.79 6.06
N SER A 91 5.12 -0.93 7.08
CA SER A 91 6.22 -0.83 8.05
C SER A 91 6.38 -2.09 8.89
N ALA A 92 5.26 -2.71 9.30
CA ALA A 92 5.26 -3.96 10.04
C ALA A 92 5.78 -5.12 9.20
N ASP A 93 5.42 -5.19 7.91
CA ASP A 93 5.91 -6.24 7.01
C ASP A 93 7.44 -6.21 6.89
N GLU A 94 8.03 -5.03 6.68
CA GLU A 94 9.48 -4.87 6.62
C GLU A 94 10.15 -5.15 7.98
N ALA A 95 9.53 -4.74 9.09
CA ALA A 95 10.01 -5.07 10.43
C ALA A 95 9.95 -6.59 10.72
N PHE A 96 8.94 -7.31 10.20
CA PHE A 96 8.87 -8.77 10.31
C PHE A 96 9.95 -9.46 9.49
N GLN A 97 10.31 -8.91 8.33
CA GLN A 97 11.45 -9.41 7.56
C GLN A 97 12.74 -9.33 8.38
N ALA A 98 12.93 -8.29 9.21
CA ALA A 98 14.09 -8.14 10.11
C ALA A 98 14.25 -9.27 11.13
N VAL A 99 13.15 -9.96 11.48
CA VAL A 99 13.13 -11.05 12.46
C VAL A 99 13.36 -12.41 11.79
N SER A 100 13.22 -12.50 10.47
CA SER A 100 13.40 -13.75 9.74
C SER A 100 14.89 -14.04 9.49
N PRO A 101 15.36 -15.29 9.63
CA PRO A 101 16.73 -15.66 9.31
C PRO A 101 17.05 -15.68 7.81
N LEU A 102 16.03 -15.57 6.95
CA LEU A 102 16.16 -15.69 5.49
C LEU A 102 16.10 -14.34 4.74
N ARG A 103 15.70 -13.26 5.42
CA ARG A 103 15.64 -11.90 4.85
C ARG A 103 16.18 -10.91 5.87
N GLU A 104 16.75 -9.82 5.37
CA GLU A 104 17.21 -8.71 6.20
C GLU A 104 16.32 -7.49 5.96
N PHE A 105 16.24 -6.62 6.98
CA PHE A 105 15.56 -5.35 6.85
C PHE A 105 16.27 -4.45 5.83
N SER A 106 15.53 -3.95 4.84
CA SER A 106 16.06 -3.05 3.82
C SER A 106 15.54 -1.64 4.01
N TRP A 107 16.44 -0.70 4.36
CA TRP A 107 16.11 0.73 4.41
C TRP A 107 15.61 1.24 3.06
N GLN A 108 16.12 0.69 1.96
CA GLN A 108 15.72 1.08 0.62
C GLN A 108 14.26 0.67 0.37
N ASP A 109 13.88 -0.57 0.65
CA ASP A 109 12.53 -1.07 0.41
C ASP A 109 11.52 -0.40 1.35
N PHE A 110 11.92 -0.15 2.61
CA PHE A 110 11.14 0.65 3.55
C PHE A 110 10.82 2.06 3.02
N LEU A 111 11.84 2.78 2.52
CA LEU A 111 11.67 4.14 1.99
C LEU A 111 10.88 4.15 0.68
N ILE A 112 11.08 3.17 -0.19
CA ILE A 112 10.29 3.00 -1.42
C ILE A 112 8.83 2.77 -1.07
N ASN A 113 8.56 1.90 -0.12
CA ASN A 113 7.21 1.62 0.35
C ASN A 113 6.51 2.87 0.91
N ILE A 114 7.18 3.63 1.78
CA ILE A 114 6.62 4.88 2.33
C ILE A 114 6.39 5.91 1.23
N SER A 115 7.40 6.15 0.39
CA SER A 115 7.34 7.16 -0.66
C SER A 115 6.27 6.82 -1.71
N GLY A 116 6.18 5.56 -2.15
CA GLY A 116 5.15 5.09 -3.06
C GLY A 116 3.75 5.27 -2.49
N LEU A 117 3.54 4.92 -1.21
CA LEU A 117 2.25 5.09 -0.54
C LEU A 117 1.84 6.57 -0.47
N LEU A 118 2.78 7.46 -0.13
CA LEU A 118 2.55 8.90 -0.08
C LEU A 118 2.27 9.47 -1.48
N LEU A 119 3.03 9.06 -2.50
CA LEU A 119 2.84 9.48 -3.89
C LEU A 119 1.47 9.03 -4.43
N GLY A 120 1.08 7.76 -4.21
CA GLY A 120 -0.23 7.25 -4.61
C GLY A 120 -1.37 8.03 -3.94
N SER A 121 -1.19 8.38 -2.66
CA SER A 121 -2.14 9.23 -1.94
C SER A 121 -2.23 10.65 -2.51
N ALA A 122 -1.08 11.23 -2.88
CA ALA A 122 -1.00 12.59 -3.44
C ALA A 122 -1.65 12.66 -4.82
N VAL A 123 -1.39 11.67 -5.68
CA VAL A 123 -2.02 11.56 -7.01
C VAL A 123 -3.54 11.49 -6.90
N TYR A 124 -4.07 10.69 -5.95
CA TYR A 124 -5.51 10.63 -5.75
C TYR A 124 -6.10 11.97 -5.26
N ARG A 125 -5.39 12.69 -4.37
CA ARG A 125 -5.82 14.02 -3.93
C ARG A 125 -5.83 15.03 -5.07
N LEU A 126 -4.80 15.01 -5.92
CA LEU A 126 -4.74 15.85 -7.13
C LEU A 126 -5.92 15.54 -8.06
N TYR A 127 -6.22 14.26 -8.28
CA TYR A 127 -7.38 13.82 -9.05
C TYR A 127 -8.72 14.29 -8.46
N LEU A 128 -8.85 14.35 -7.13
CA LEU A 128 -10.03 14.94 -6.49
C LEU A 128 -10.09 16.46 -6.64
N ALA A 129 -8.94 17.13 -6.60
CA ALA A 129 -8.87 18.58 -6.77
C ALA A 129 -9.30 19.00 -8.18
N THR A 130 -8.89 18.26 -9.22
CA THR A 130 -9.29 18.54 -10.61
C THR A 130 -10.78 18.31 -10.87
N GLN A 131 -11.47 17.49 -10.08
CA GLN A 131 -12.94 17.30 -10.18
C GLN A 131 -13.76 18.34 -9.41
N SER A 132 -13.12 19.14 -8.54
CA SER A 132 -13.81 20.15 -7.74
C SER A 132 -13.84 21.53 -8.40
N ASN A 133 -13.08 21.72 -9.48
CA ASN A 133 -13.15 22.86 -10.39
C ASN A 133 -14.06 22.52 -11.57
#